data_AF-A0A2W6TK77-F1
#
_entry.id   AF-A0A2W6TK77-F1
#
_cell.length_a   1.000
_cell.length_b   1.000
_cell.length_c   1.000
_cell.angle_alpha   90.00
_cell.angle_beta   90.00
_cell.angle_gamma   90.00
#
_symmetry.space_group_name_H-M   'P 1'
#
loop_
_entity.id
_entity.type
_entity.pdbx_description
1 polymer ?
#
loop_
_entity_poly.entity_id
_entity_poly.type
_entity_poly.pdbx_seq_one_letter_code
_entity_poly.pdbx_strand_id
1 'polypeptide(L)'
;MARIVTIVYLIFMLVVGWRLHAVRWPVAGKLTAALALLLPIPLLVLVPALMHPERPLSDMLRMIGLSLLVCGLLCMGGGWSAARLRARRG
;
A
#
# COMPACT_ATOMS: atom_id res chain seq x y z
N MET A 1 4.84 -1.12 19.44
CA MET A 1 3.54 -1.41 18.77
C MET A 1 3.53 -0.99 17.30
N ALA A 2 3.84 0.26 16.95
CA ALA A 2 3.81 0.75 15.55
C ALA A 2 4.59 -0.12 14.54
N ARG A 3 5.81 -0.58 14.89
CA ARG A 3 6.67 -1.38 13.99
C ARG A 3 6.03 -2.70 13.54
N ILE A 4 5.35 -3.40 14.46
CA ILE A 4 4.70 -4.69 14.15
C ILE A 4 3.54 -4.45 13.18
N VAL A 5 2.74 -3.41 13.42
CA VAL A 5 1.63 -3.01 12.55
C VAL A 5 2.13 -2.68 11.15
N THR A 6 3.25 -1.95 11.03
CA THR A 6 3.86 -1.63 9.72
C THR A 6 4.34 -2.89 8.99
N ILE A 7 5.03 -3.80 9.68
CA ILE A 7 5.52 -5.04 9.08
C ILE A 7 4.35 -5.91 8.60
N VAL A 8 3.32 -6.07 9.43
CA VAL A 8 2.10 -6.81 9.07
C VAL A 8 1.41 -6.16 7.87
N TYR A 9 1.30 -4.83 7.83
CA TYR A 9 0.73 -4.10 6.70
C TYR A 9 1.51 -4.34 5.40
N LEU A 10 2.85 -4.27 5.44
CA LEU A 10 3.69 -4.49 4.25
C LEU A 10 3.60 -5.92 3.73
N ILE A 11 3.60 -6.92 4.63
CA ILE A 11 3.42 -8.33 4.26
C ILE A 11 2.02 -8.55 3.66
N PHE A 12 0.99 -7.95 4.28
CA PHE A 12 -0.38 -8.04 3.78
C PHE A 12 -0.50 -7.44 2.37
N MET A 13 0.06 -6.26 2.14
CA MET A 13 0.14 -5.63 0.80
C MET A 13 0.85 -6.50 -0.23
N LEU A 14 1.93 -7.17 0.15
CA LEU A 14 2.66 -8.09 -0.72
C LEU A 14 1.82 -9.33 -1.10
N VAL A 15 1.15 -9.94 -0.12
CA VAL A 15 0.27 -11.11 -0.33
C VAL A 15 -0.95 -10.72 -1.17
N VAL A 16 -1.56 -9.56 -0.91
CA VAL A 16 -2.68 -9.01 -1.67
C VAL A 16 -2.25 -8.78 -3.13
N GLY A 17 -1.10 -8.15 -3.38
CA GLY A 17 -0.55 -7.97 -4.72
C GLY A 17 -0.32 -9.29 -5.47
N TRP A 18 0.19 -10.30 -4.77
CA TRP A 18 0.34 -11.65 -5.33
C TRP A 18 -1.03 -12.29 -5.67
N ARG A 19 -1.99 -12.24 -4.75
CA ARG A 19 -3.33 -12.83 -4.91
C ARG A 19 -4.12 -12.16 -6.03
N LEU A 20 -4.04 -10.83 -6.14
CA LEU A 20 -4.68 -10.05 -7.20
C LEU A 20 -4.18 -10.43 -8.59
N HIS A 21 -2.93 -10.90 -8.73
CA HIS A 21 -2.45 -11.41 -10.01
C HIS A 21 -3.18 -12.69 -10.44
N ALA A 22 -3.45 -13.60 -9.52
CA ALA A 22 -4.13 -14.88 -9.78
C ALA A 22 -5.63 -14.72 -10.12
N VAL A 23 -6.27 -13.62 -9.71
CA VAL A 23 -7.68 -13.36 -10.03
C VAL A 23 -7.82 -12.94 -11.50
N ARG A 24 -8.77 -13.51 -12.26
CA ARG A 24 -9.03 -13.18 -13.68
C ARG A 24 -9.75 -11.84 -13.91
N TRP A 25 -9.57 -10.86 -13.02
CA TRP A 25 -10.19 -9.54 -13.15
C TRP A 25 -9.50 -8.68 -14.21
N PRO A 26 -10.23 -7.72 -14.83
CA PRO A 26 -9.61 -6.69 -15.65
C PRO A 26 -8.59 -5.90 -14.83
N VAL A 27 -7.52 -5.42 -15.49
CA VAL A 27 -6.41 -4.68 -14.84
C VAL A 27 -6.94 -3.49 -14.04
N ALA A 28 -7.96 -2.80 -14.54
CA ALA A 28 -8.64 -1.72 -13.83
C ALA A 28 -9.34 -2.18 -12.53
N GLY A 29 -9.97 -3.35 -12.53
CA GLY A 29 -10.58 -3.95 -11.33
C GLY A 29 -9.53 -4.33 -10.28
N LYS A 30 -8.34 -4.76 -10.73
CA LYS A 30 -7.22 -5.05 -9.83
C LYS A 30 -6.64 -3.78 -9.21
N LEU A 31 -6.47 -2.73 -10.01
CA LEU A 31 -6.00 -1.42 -9.57
C LEU A 31 -6.97 -0.72 -8.62
N THR A 32 -8.27 -0.81 -8.87
CA THR A 32 -9.28 -0.22 -7.98
C THR A 32 -9.32 -0.92 -6.63
N ALA A 33 -9.29 -2.26 -6.59
CA ALA A 33 -9.18 -3.01 -5.35
C ALA A 33 -7.86 -2.70 -4.61
N ALA A 34 -6.76 -2.60 -5.35
CA ALA A 34 -5.46 -2.22 -4.82
C ALA A 34 -5.50 -0.86 -4.12
N LEU A 35 -6.02 0.15 -4.81
CA LEU A 35 -6.13 1.51 -4.30
C LEU A 35 -7.11 1.58 -3.10
N ALA A 36 -8.23 0.86 -3.16
CA ALA A 36 -9.20 0.79 -2.06
C ALA A 36 -8.60 0.19 -0.79
N LEU A 37 -7.66 -0.77 -0.91
CA LEU A 37 -6.93 -1.34 0.22
C LEU A 37 -5.74 -0.49 0.67
N LEU A 38 -5.08 0.20 -0.27
CA LEU A 38 -3.86 0.96 -0.01
C LEU A 38 -4.14 2.35 0.58
N LEU A 39 -5.13 3.08 0.07
CA LEU A 39 -5.36 4.47 0.43
C LEU A 39 -5.89 4.74 1.85
N PRO A 40 -6.77 3.93 2.47
CA PRO A 40 -7.44 4.32 3.71
C PRO A 40 -6.47 4.61 4.86
N ILE A 41 -5.46 3.75 5.04
CA ILE A 41 -4.48 3.84 6.11
C ILE A 41 -3.58 5.09 5.96
N PRO A 42 -2.91 5.33 4.82
CA PRO A 42 -2.15 6.55 4.62
C PRO A 42 -3.04 7.79 4.61
N LEU A 43 -4.30 7.74 4.12
CA LEU A 43 -5.20 8.90 4.22
C LEU A 43 -5.53 9.27 5.67
N LEU A 44 -5.77 8.28 6.53
CA LEU A 44 -6.06 8.53 7.95
C LEU A 44 -4.93 9.30 8.65
N VAL A 45 -3.70 9.12 8.19
CA VAL A 45 -2.52 9.83 8.71
C VAL A 45 -2.28 11.15 7.97
N LEU A 46 -2.51 11.18 6.65
CA LEU A 46 -2.20 12.32 5.79
C LEU A 46 -3.28 13.43 5.85
N VAL A 47 -4.56 13.08 5.97
CA VAL A 47 -5.68 14.04 6.08
C VAL A 47 -5.53 14.98 7.27
N PRO A 48 -5.29 14.52 8.52
CA PRO A 48 -5.11 15.43 9.64
C PRO A 48 -3.86 16.31 9.48
N ALA A 49 -2.81 15.81 8.83
CA ALA A 49 -1.61 16.60 8.52
C ALA A 49 -1.86 17.69 7.47
N LEU A 50 -2.78 17.46 6.52
CA LEU A 50 -3.17 18.44 5.50
C LEU A 50 -4.20 19.45 6.02
N MET A 51 -5.10 19.02 6.90
CA MET A 51 -6.17 19.87 7.45
C MET A 51 -5.67 20.81 8.55
N HIS A 52 -4.64 20.42 9.30
CA HIS A 52 -4.09 21.21 10.41
C HIS A 52 -2.56 21.33 10.32
N PRO A 53 -2.04 22.04 9.30
CA PRO A 53 -0.59 22.17 9.08
C PRO A 53 0.15 22.84 10.25
N GLU A 54 -0.52 23.72 10.99
CA GLU A 54 0.01 24.43 12.17
C GLU A 54 0.30 23.54 13.40
N ARG A 55 -0.07 22.26 13.40
CA ARG A 55 0.23 21.37 14.53
C ARG A 55 1.67 20.82 14.47
N PRO A 56 2.38 20.70 15.60
CA PRO A 56 3.80 20.33 15.64
C PRO A 56 4.12 18.91 15.12
N LEU A 57 3.11 18.06 14.95
CA LEU A 57 3.26 16.70 14.41
C LEU A 57 2.91 16.60 12.91
N SER A 58 2.43 17.67 12.28
CA SER A 58 1.92 17.65 10.89
C SER A 58 2.97 17.15 9.88
N ASP A 59 4.22 17.61 10.01
CA ASP A 59 5.32 17.20 9.13
C ASP A 59 5.70 15.73 9.31
N MET A 60 5.72 15.26 10.56
CA MET A 60 6.00 13.87 10.89
C MET A 60 4.89 12.93 10.39
N LEU A 61 3.62 13.30 10.54
CA LEU A 61 2.50 12.55 9.97
C LEU A 61 2.54 12.54 8.43
N ARG A 62 2.94 13.65 7.80
CA ARG A 62 3.15 13.73 6.35
C ARG A 62 4.22 12.75 5.87
N MET A 63 5.40 12.74 6.51
CA MET A 63 6.49 11.82 6.15
C MET A 63 6.09 10.35 6.37
N ILE A 64 5.38 10.05 7.46
CA ILE A 64 4.88 8.69 7.75
C ILE A 64 3.85 8.28 6.69
N GLY A 65 2.88 9.14 6.37
CA GLY A 65 1.88 8.87 5.34
C GLY A 65 2.51 8.63 3.97
N LEU A 66 3.45 9.47 3.56
CA LEU A 66 4.19 9.33 2.29
C LEU A 66 5.03 8.06 2.24
N SER A 67 5.81 7.77 3.28
CA SER A 67 6.64 6.55 3.32
C SER A 67 5.79 5.28 3.28
N LEU A 68 4.65 5.23 4.00
CA LEU A 68 3.70 4.12 3.92
C LEU A 68 3.10 3.95 2.52
N LEU A 69 2.80 5.06 1.83
CA LEU A 69 2.23 5.04 0.48
C LEU A 69 3.26 4.51 -0.53
N VAL A 70 4.49 5.01 -0.48
CA VAL A 70 5.59 4.58 -1.35
C VAL A 70 5.96 3.12 -1.09
N CYS A 71 6.17 2.73 0.17
CA CYS A 71 6.51 1.35 0.51
C CYS A 71 5.36 0.38 0.18
N GLY A 72 4.10 0.78 0.41
CA GLY A 72 2.95 -0.03 0.03
C GLY A 72 2.81 -0.22 -1.48
N LEU A 73 3.03 0.83 -2.27
CA LEU A 73 3.10 0.76 -3.74
C LEU A 73 4.20 -0.20 -4.22
N LEU A 74 5.40 -0.10 -3.65
CA LEU A 74 6.52 -0.96 -4.01
C LEU A 74 6.27 -2.42 -3.63
N CYS A 75 5.74 -2.70 -2.43
CA CYS A 75 5.38 -4.05 -2.02
C CYS A 75 4.29 -4.65 -2.92
N MET A 76 3.31 -3.84 -3.29
CA MET A 76 2.22 -4.27 -4.15
C MET A 76 2.68 -4.54 -5.59
N GLY A 77 3.52 -3.66 -6.15
CA GLY A 77 4.15 -3.86 -7.45
C GLY A 77 5.12 -5.04 -7.46
N GLY A 78 5.84 -5.27 -6.35
CA GLY A 78 6.71 -6.42 -6.15
C GLY A 78 5.95 -7.74 -6.16
N GLY A 79 4.82 -7.82 -5.43
CA GLY A 79 3.95 -9.00 -5.39
C GLY A 79 3.36 -9.34 -6.77
N TRP A 80 2.94 -8.31 -7.52
CA TRP A 80 2.46 -8.49 -8.90
C TRP A 80 3.57 -8.96 -9.82
N SER A 81 4.75 -8.34 -9.77
CA SER A 81 5.90 -8.68 -10.62
C SER A 81 6.38 -10.09 -10.37
N ALA A 82 6.46 -10.52 -9.10
CA ALA A 82 6.83 -11.88 -8.73
C ALA A 82 5.81 -12.91 -9.22
N ALA A 83 4.51 -12.62 -9.13
CA ALA A 83 3.47 -13.48 -9.65
C ALA A 83 3.51 -13.58 -11.20
N ARG A 84 3.81 -12.46 -11.89
CA ARG A 84 3.97 -12.43 -13.35
C ARG A 84 5.19 -13.22 -13.82
N LEU A 85 6.31 -13.15 -13.08
CA LEU A 85 7.51 -13.94 -13.35
C LEU A 85 7.24 -15.44 -13.17
N ARG A 86 6.47 -15.82 -12.13
CA ARG A 86 6.06 -17.22 -11.91
C ARG A 86 5.13 -17.74 -13.00
N ALA A 87 4.17 -16.92 -13.45
CA ALA A 87 3.28 -17.26 -14.55
C ALA A 87 3.98 -17.40 -15.92
N ARG A 88 5.22 -16.91 -16.06
CA ARG A 88 6.06 -17.09 -17.26
C ARG A 88 7.05 -18.26 -17.15
N ARG A 89 7.24 -18.81 -15.94
CA ARG A 89 8.18 -19.91 -15.64
C ARG A 89 7.49 -21.27 -15.48
N GLY A 90 6.16 -21.32 -15.52
CA GLY A 90 5.37 -22.56 -15.57
C GLY A 90 4.66 -22.66 -16.91
#